data_AF-A0A8J4A3C7-F1
#
_entry.id   AF-A0A8J4A3C7-F1
#
_cell.length_a   1.000
_cell.length_b   1.000
_cell.length_c   1.000
_cell.angle_alpha   90.00
_cell.angle_beta   90.00
_cell.angle_gamma   90.00
#
_symmetry.space_group_name_H-M   'P 1'
#
loop_
_entity.id
_entity.type
_entity.pdbx_description
1 polymer ?
#
loop_
_entity_poly.entity_id
_entity_poly.type
_entity_poly.pdbx_seq_one_letter_code
_entity_poly.pdbx_strand_id
1 'polypeptide(L)'
;MTLLGEPGAATTEQPALTAVRDECVAALGTDLVAYLLGAGSVSDLRTWRMGEALATRAGELRLRAAHAVLSQFKDTEHARAWLRRPNADLDGQPPASALRVATTWRGVVPVIEAAELPT
;
A
#
# COMPACT_ATOMS: atom_id res chain seq x y z
N MET A 1 21.20 22.90 38.98
CA MET A 1 20.06 21.99 39.25
C MET A 1 19.20 21.95 38.00
N THR A 2 19.37 20.84 37.29
CA THR A 2 18.55 20.20 36.25
C THR A 2 17.60 21.04 35.39
N LEU A 3 18.03 21.30 34.15
CA LEU A 3 17.17 21.39 32.97
C LEU A 3 16.61 20.00 32.67
N LEU A 4 15.33 19.76 32.94
CA LEU A 4 14.63 18.61 32.34
C LEU A 4 14.00 19.10 31.05
N GLY A 5 14.75 18.95 29.96
CA GLY A 5 14.16 18.93 28.64
C GLY A 5 13.22 17.73 28.58
N GLU A 6 11.94 18.01 28.35
CA GLU A 6 10.97 16.97 28.07
C GLU A 6 11.42 16.22 26.80
N PRO A 7 11.42 14.88 26.79
CA PRO A 7 11.67 14.15 25.56
C PRO A 7 10.55 14.51 24.60
N GLY A 8 10.89 15.28 23.56
CA GLY A 8 10.01 15.50 22.43
C GLY A 8 9.55 14.13 21.94
N ALA A 9 8.29 13.82 22.22
CA ALA A 9 7.62 12.72 21.57
C ALA A 9 7.68 13.05 20.08
N ALA A 10 8.62 12.40 19.38
CA ALA A 10 8.54 12.27 17.95
C ALA A 10 7.24 11.52 17.69
N THR A 11 6.14 12.26 17.61
CA THR A 11 4.93 11.81 16.94
C THR A 11 5.43 11.48 15.56
N THR A 12 5.68 10.21 15.27
CA THR A 12 5.84 9.72 13.90
C THR A 12 4.50 10.01 13.25
N GLU A 13 4.37 11.23 12.72
CA GLU A 13 3.20 11.68 12.00
C GLU A 13 3.05 10.74 10.81
N GLN A 14 2.12 9.79 10.94
CA GLN A 14 1.79 8.93 9.82
C GLN A 14 1.30 9.85 8.70
N PRO A 15 1.84 9.72 7.47
CA PRO A 15 1.47 10.60 6.38
C PRO A 15 -0.05 10.56 6.18
N ALA A 16 -0.62 11.73 5.87
CA ALA A 16 -2.03 11.86 5.60
C ALA A 16 -2.43 10.92 4.45
N LEU A 17 -3.58 10.24 4.58
CA LEU A 17 -4.01 9.21 3.61
C LEU A 17 -4.10 9.75 2.18
N THR A 18 -4.40 11.04 2.02
CA THR A 18 -4.39 11.73 0.72
C THR A 18 -2.99 11.80 0.11
N ALA A 19 -1.95 12.11 0.89
CA ALA A 19 -0.57 12.11 0.43
C ALA A 19 -0.12 10.70 0.02
N VAL A 20 -0.39 9.70 0.88
CA VAL A 20 -0.11 8.29 0.60
C VAL A 20 -0.79 7.85 -0.70
N ARG A 21 -2.04 8.27 -0.92
CA ARG A 21 -2.77 7.98 -2.16
C ARG A 21 -2.06 8.59 -3.36
N ASP A 22 -1.74 9.87 -3.30
CA ASP A 22 -1.16 10.60 -4.42
C ASP A 22 0.23 10.05 -4.78
N GLU A 23 1.04 9.68 -3.79
CA GLU A 23 2.31 8.97 -3.97
C GLU A 23 2.11 7.59 -4.62
N CYS A 24 1.18 6.79 -4.12
CA CYS A 24 0.88 5.48 -4.70
C CYS A 24 0.36 5.59 -6.14
N VAL A 25 -0.49 6.57 -6.44
CA VAL A 25 -1.02 6.80 -7.78
C VAL A 25 0.09 7.23 -8.73
N ALA A 26 1.00 8.10 -8.29
CA ALA A 26 2.15 8.53 -9.07
C ALA A 26 3.11 7.36 -9.38
N ALA A 27 3.38 6.50 -8.39
CA ALA A 27 4.34 5.40 -8.52
C ALA A 27 3.76 4.17 -9.26
N LEU A 28 2.53 3.77 -8.92
CA LEU A 28 1.93 2.51 -9.37
C LEU A 28 0.97 2.68 -10.56
N GLY A 29 0.51 3.92 -10.76
CA GLY A 29 -0.57 4.27 -11.67
C GLY A 29 -1.96 4.04 -11.08
N THR A 30 -2.91 4.87 -11.54
CA THR A 30 -4.32 4.88 -11.13
C THR A 30 -4.97 3.50 -11.18
N ASP A 31 -4.71 2.71 -12.22
CA ASP A 31 -5.29 1.39 -12.44
C ASP A 31 -4.90 0.38 -11.34
N LEU A 32 -3.62 0.32 -10.99
CA LEU A 32 -3.15 -0.62 -9.97
C LEU A 32 -3.66 -0.20 -8.58
N VAL A 33 -3.64 1.09 -8.27
CA VAL A 33 -4.22 1.61 -7.01
C VAL A 33 -5.72 1.32 -6.95
N ALA A 34 -6.44 1.49 -8.06
CA ALA A 34 -7.86 1.18 -8.12
C ALA A 34 -8.14 -0.32 -7.88
N TYR A 35 -7.35 -1.19 -8.51
CA TYR A 35 -7.42 -2.63 -8.31
C TYR A 35 -7.20 -3.03 -6.84
N LEU A 36 -6.18 -2.45 -6.17
CA LEU A 36 -5.87 -2.73 -4.76
C LEU A 36 -7.01 -2.32 -3.84
N LEU A 37 -7.62 -1.17 -4.12
CA LEU A 37 -8.75 -0.65 -3.35
C LEU A 37 -10.07 -1.38 -3.65
N GLY A 38 -10.06 -2.37 -4.54
CA GLY A 38 -11.18 -3.27 -4.79
C GLY A 38 -12.05 -2.94 -5.99
N ALA A 39 -11.59 -2.08 -6.92
CA ALA A 39 -12.29 -1.88 -8.19
C ALA A 39 -12.46 -3.24 -8.90
N GLY A 40 -13.71 -3.69 -9.06
CA GLY A 40 -14.07 -5.02 -9.57
C GLY A 40 -13.97 -5.13 -11.08
N SER A 41 -14.70 -4.27 -11.79
CA SER A 41 -14.83 -4.30 -13.24
C SER A 41 -14.43 -2.97 -13.90
N VAL A 42 -14.15 -2.98 -15.20
CA VAL A 42 -13.90 -1.74 -15.98
C VAL A 42 -15.14 -0.82 -15.97
N SER A 43 -16.33 -1.41 -15.83
CA SER A 43 -17.59 -0.68 -15.66
C SER A 43 -17.67 0.03 -14.31
N ASP A 44 -17.10 -0.56 -13.24
CA ASP A 44 -16.92 0.12 -11.96
C ASP A 44 -15.99 1.33 -12.13
N LEU A 45 -14.82 1.18 -12.78
CA LEU A 45 -13.81 2.25 -12.86
C LEU A 45 -14.32 3.60 -13.37
N ARG A 46 -15.39 3.64 -14.18
CA ARG A 46 -15.96 4.89 -14.72
C ARG A 46 -16.82 5.65 -13.71
N THR A 47 -17.43 4.96 -12.76
CA THR A 47 -18.27 5.52 -11.67
C THR A 47 -17.59 5.44 -10.30
N TRP A 48 -16.53 4.65 -10.19
CA TRP A 48 -15.84 4.31 -8.96
C TRP A 48 -14.91 5.44 -8.52
N ARG A 49 -15.19 6.00 -7.34
CA ARG A 49 -14.41 7.08 -6.75
C ARG A 49 -13.44 6.52 -5.73
N MET A 50 -12.16 6.71 -6.01
CA MET A 50 -11.05 6.30 -5.13
C MET A 50 -11.23 6.84 -3.69
N GLY A 51 -11.81 8.04 -3.53
CA GLY A 51 -12.11 8.62 -2.21
C GLY A 51 -13.13 7.84 -1.39
N GLU A 52 -14.13 7.21 -2.00
CA GLU A 52 -15.14 6.41 -1.29
C GLU A 52 -14.57 5.06 -0.85
N ALA A 53 -13.76 4.42 -1.69
CA ALA A 53 -13.07 3.18 -1.33
C ALA A 53 -12.08 3.39 -0.17
N LEU A 54 -11.39 4.54 -0.14
CA LEU A 54 -10.49 4.93 0.94
C LEU A 54 -11.19 5.26 2.26
N ALA A 55 -12.49 5.60 2.23
CA ALA A 55 -13.27 5.81 3.45
C ALA A 55 -13.51 4.49 4.22
N THR A 56 -13.21 3.33 3.61
CA THR A 56 -13.27 2.03 4.29
C THR A 56 -11.93 1.72 4.98
N ARG A 57 -11.99 1.11 6.18
CA ARG A 57 -10.78 0.66 6.89
C ARG A 57 -9.92 -0.30 6.06
N ALA A 58 -10.55 -1.15 5.25
CA ALA A 58 -9.83 -2.06 4.37
C ALA A 58 -9.11 -1.32 3.23
N GLY A 59 -9.75 -0.31 2.63
CA GLY A 59 -9.12 0.54 1.61
C GLY A 59 -7.91 1.30 2.15
N GLU A 60 -8.04 1.93 3.33
CA GLU A 60 -6.93 2.59 4.00
C GLU A 60 -5.77 1.62 4.26
N LEU A 61 -6.08 0.45 4.83
CA LEU A 61 -5.09 -0.57 5.15
C LEU A 61 -4.29 -1.02 3.92
N ARG A 62 -4.99 -1.31 2.82
CA ARG A 62 -4.36 -1.74 1.57
C ARG A 62 -3.50 -0.65 0.96
N LEU A 63 -3.94 0.61 1.04
CA LEU A 63 -3.17 1.73 0.54
C LEU A 63 -1.89 1.95 1.36
N ARG A 64 -1.98 1.89 2.70
CA ARG A 64 -0.80 1.97 3.58
C ARG A 64 0.16 0.82 3.34
N ALA A 65 -0.34 -0.39 3.15
CA ALA A 65 0.50 -1.55 2.82
C ALA A 65 1.19 -1.39 1.46
N ALA A 66 0.48 -0.90 0.44
CA ALA A 66 1.07 -0.61 -0.87
C ALA A 66 2.18 0.46 -0.78
N HIS A 67 1.98 1.49 0.04
CA HIS A 67 3.00 2.51 0.32
C HIS A 67 4.21 1.95 1.07
N ALA A 68 3.98 1.09 2.07
CA ALA A 68 5.06 0.41 2.77
C ALA A 68 5.88 -0.47 1.81
N VAL A 69 5.23 -1.23 0.93
CA VAL A 69 5.89 -1.98 -0.15
C VAL A 69 6.70 -1.04 -1.03
N LEU A 70 6.12 0.05 -1.52
CA LEU A 70 6.81 1.04 -2.36
C LEU A 70 8.09 1.56 -1.71
N SER A 71 8.07 1.83 -0.41
CA SER A 71 9.26 2.34 0.31
C SER A 71 10.43 1.35 0.36
N GLN A 72 10.20 0.05 0.11
CA GLN A 72 11.27 -0.96 0.03
C GLN A 72 12.00 -0.93 -1.32
N PHE A 73 11.40 -0.35 -2.35
CA PHE A 73 11.99 -0.29 -3.68
C PHE A 73 12.60 1.09 -3.93
N LYS A 74 13.84 1.09 -4.45
CA LYS A 74 14.49 2.32 -4.93
C LYS A 74 13.91 2.83 -6.25
N ASP A 75 13.24 1.94 -6.98
CA ASP A 75 12.73 2.18 -8.33
C ASP A 75 11.26 1.77 -8.42
N THR A 76 10.45 2.70 -8.92
CA THR A 76 8.99 2.52 -8.99
C THR A 76 8.57 1.55 -10.08
N GLU A 77 9.35 1.42 -11.17
CA GLU A 77 9.07 0.44 -12.22
C GLU A 77 9.26 -0.99 -11.71
N HIS A 78 10.34 -1.24 -10.96
CA HIS A 78 10.56 -2.52 -10.28
C HIS A 78 9.46 -2.83 -9.27
N ALA A 79 9.09 -1.87 -8.41
CA ALA A 79 8.00 -2.06 -7.46
C ALA A 79 6.68 -2.45 -8.15
N ARG A 80 6.36 -1.75 -9.25
CA ARG A 80 5.17 -1.99 -10.05
C ARG A 80 5.21 -3.35 -10.74
N ALA A 81 6.36 -3.76 -11.28
CA ALA A 81 6.54 -5.07 -11.89
C ALA A 81 6.42 -6.18 -10.85
N TRP A 82 7.07 -6.03 -9.69
CA TRP A 82 7.03 -6.97 -8.59
C TRP A 82 5.59 -7.19 -8.09
N LEU A 83 4.82 -6.12 -7.89
CA LEU A 83 3.40 -6.20 -7.47
C LEU A 83 2.52 -7.02 -8.42
N ARG A 84 2.89 -7.12 -9.70
CA ARG A 84 2.11 -7.77 -10.75
C ARG A 84 2.56 -9.19 -11.08
N ARG A 85 3.77 -9.58 -10.69
CA ARG A 85 4.34 -10.89 -11.01
C ARG A 85 4.01 -11.89 -9.90
N PRO A 86 3.83 -13.18 -10.24
CA PRO A 86 3.83 -14.27 -9.25
C PRO A 86 5.02 -14.15 -8.31
N ASN A 87 4.77 -14.28 -7.00
CA ASN A 87 5.81 -14.26 -5.98
C ASN A 87 5.80 -15.61 -5.23
N ALA A 88 6.97 -16.24 -5.08
CA ALA A 88 7.11 -17.55 -4.46
C ALA A 88 6.77 -17.55 -2.96
N ASP A 89 7.09 -16.47 -2.26
CA ASP A 89 6.77 -16.28 -0.83
C ASP A 89 5.28 -16.04 -0.58
N LEU A 90 4.50 -15.82 -1.65
CA LEU A 90 3.05 -15.65 -1.62
C LEU A 90 2.32 -16.78 -2.38
N ASP A 91 2.85 -18.01 -2.31
CA ASP A 91 2.27 -19.20 -2.96
C ASP A 91 2.07 -19.05 -4.48
N GLY A 92 2.94 -18.27 -5.14
CA GLY A 92 2.83 -17.97 -6.57
C GLY A 92 1.76 -16.93 -6.92
N GLN A 93 1.10 -16.33 -5.92
CA GLN A 93 0.14 -15.27 -6.14
C GLN A 93 0.85 -13.92 -6.38
N PRO A 94 0.32 -13.06 -7.27
CA PRO A 94 0.81 -11.69 -7.37
C PRO A 94 0.58 -10.92 -6.07
N PRO A 95 1.58 -10.17 -5.56
CA PRO A 95 1.44 -9.36 -4.36
C PRO A 95 0.23 -8.41 -4.37
N ALA A 96 -0.09 -7.81 -5.52
CA ALA A 96 -1.26 -6.96 -5.64
C ALA A 96 -2.58 -7.70 -5.38
N SER A 97 -2.67 -8.98 -5.78
CA SER A 97 -3.85 -9.80 -5.53
C SER A 97 -3.98 -10.15 -4.04
N ALA A 98 -2.85 -10.47 -3.38
CA ALA A 98 -2.80 -10.71 -1.94
C ALA A 98 -3.24 -9.47 -1.14
N LEU A 99 -2.72 -8.29 -1.50
CA LEU A 99 -3.14 -7.02 -0.88
C LEU A 99 -4.62 -6.75 -1.09
N ARG A 100 -5.14 -6.95 -2.31
CA ARG A 100 -6.54 -6.67 -2.64
C ARG A 100 -7.53 -7.42 -1.75
N VAL A 101 -7.23 -8.67 -1.38
CA VAL A 101 -8.15 -9.47 -0.55
C VAL A 101 -7.95 -9.26 0.95
N ALA A 102 -6.85 -8.63 1.36
CA ALA A 102 -6.57 -8.39 2.76
C ALA A 102 -7.58 -7.43 3.40
N THR A 103 -8.05 -7.78 4.60
CA THR A 103 -8.98 -6.96 5.40
C THR A 103 -8.40 -6.60 6.77
N THR A 104 -7.22 -7.13 7.10
CA THR A 104 -6.54 -6.95 8.39
C THR A 104 -5.04 -6.76 8.17
N TRP A 105 -4.37 -6.15 9.17
CA TRP A 105 -2.93 -5.93 9.11
C TRP A 105 -2.14 -7.23 8.96
N ARG A 106 -2.56 -8.28 9.67
CA ARG A 106 -1.94 -9.61 9.58
C ARG A 106 -2.00 -10.21 8.16
N GLY A 107 -2.97 -9.80 7.35
CA GLY A 107 -3.08 -10.24 5.96
C GLY A 107 -2.17 -9.49 4.98
N VAL A 108 -1.71 -8.29 5.33
CA VAL A 108 -0.79 -7.51 4.47
C VAL A 108 0.67 -7.67 4.87
N VAL A 109 0.97 -8.05 6.12
CA VAL A 109 2.33 -8.27 6.63
C VAL A 109 3.15 -9.19 5.72
N PRO A 110 2.67 -10.39 5.30
CA PRO A 110 3.47 -11.27 4.44
C PRO A 110 3.87 -10.61 3.11
N VAL A 111 3.03 -9.71 2.59
CA VAL A 111 3.33 -8.98 1.35
C VAL A 111 4.40 -7.92 1.59
N ILE A 112 4.38 -7.25 2.74
CA ILE A 112 5.39 -6.25 3.09
C ILE A 112 6.74 -6.94 3.33
N GLU A 113 6.76 -8.05 4.08
CA GLU A 113 7.98 -8.82 4.35
C GLU A 113 8.59 -9.38 3.06
N ALA A 114 7.76 -9.89 2.14
CA ALA A 114 8.23 -10.36 0.83
C ALA A 114 8.83 -9.23 -0.04
N ALA A 115 8.50 -7.97 0.22
CA ALA A 115 9.09 -6.82 -0.47
C ALA A 115 10.45 -6.41 0.10
N GLU A 116 10.75 -6.75 1.36
CA GLU A 116 12.06 -6.48 2.00
C GLU A 116 13.17 -7.39 1.47
N LEU A 117 12.81 -8.50 0.81
CA LEU A 117 13.71 -9.45 0.17
C LEU A 117 13.51 -9.44 -1.35
N PRO A 118 13.82 -8.35 -2.06
CA PRO A 118 13.67 -8.33 -3.51
C PRO A 118 14.64 -9.33 -4.16
N THR A 119 14.14 -10.50 -4.55
CA THR A 119 14.83 -11.51 -5.37
C THR A 119 15.18 -11.01 -6.75
#